data_AF-A0A8D3B576-F1
#
_entry.id   AF-A0A8D3B576-F1
#
_cell.length_a   1.000
_cell.length_b   1.000
_cell.length_c   1.000
_cell.angle_alpha   90.00
_cell.angle_beta   90.00
_cell.angle_gamma   90.00
#
_symmetry.space_group_name_H-M   'P 1'
#
loop_
_entity.id
_entity.type
_entity.pdbx_description
1 polymer ?
#
loop_
_entity_poly.entity_id
_entity_poly.type
_entity_poly.pdbx_seq_one_letter_code
_entity_poly.pdbx_strand_id
1 'polypeptide(L)' 'MSLPKPVMRGLLAKRLKFHLPIAFALSLGAAIAFKYMVTEPRKKAYADFYKQYDAVKEFNAMREAGIFESVRPSGE' A
#
# COMPACT_ATOMS: atom_id res chain seq x y z
N MET A 1 42.67 6.56 40.25
CA MET A 1 41.49 7.43 40.15
C MET A 1 40.24 6.56 40.27
N SER A 2 39.22 6.97 41.03
CA SER A 2 37.95 6.25 41.17
C SER A 2 36.94 6.69 40.10
N LEU A 3 36.03 5.78 39.72
CA LEU A 3 35.00 6.07 38.73
C LEU A 3 33.94 7.03 39.30
N PRO A 4 33.47 8.02 38.52
CA PRO A 4 32.38 8.89 38.94
C PRO A 4 31.05 8.13 39.04
N LYS A 5 30.18 8.54 39.96
CA LYS A 5 28.87 7.90 40.17
C LYS A 5 27.96 8.09 38.95
N PRO A 6 27.41 7.01 38.37
CA PRO A 6 26.51 7.12 37.24
C PRO A 6 25.10 7.58 37.67
N VAL A 7 24.26 7.90 36.68
CA VAL A 7 22.83 8.17 36.91
C VAL A 7 22.14 6.88 37.36
N MET A 8 21.47 6.91 38.51
CA MET A 8 20.81 5.72 39.10
C MET A 8 19.27 5.82 39.17
N ARG A 9 18.67 6.94 38.72
CA ARG A 9 17.22 7.18 38.79
C ARG A 9 16.69 7.71 37.47
N GLY A 10 15.41 7.45 37.18
CA GLY A 10 14.73 7.98 36.00
C GLY A 10 15.21 7.39 34.66
N LEU A 11 15.97 6.29 34.68
CA LEU A 11 16.53 5.66 33.48
C LEU A 11 15.45 5.26 32.47
N LEU A 12 14.32 4.71 32.95
CA LEU A 12 13.18 4.36 32.10
C LEU A 12 12.55 5.60 31.45
N ALA A 13 12.32 6.66 32.22
CA ALA A 13 11.76 7.90 31.69
C ALA A 13 12.68 8.55 30.65
N LYS A 14 14.00 8.54 30.88
CA LYS A 14 15.00 9.01 29.89
C LYS A 14 14.93 8.19 28.61
N ARG A 15 14.85 6.85 28.72
CA ARG A 15 14.73 5.96 27.57
C ARG A 15 13.43 6.20 26.81
N LEU A 16 12.30 6.36 27.51
CA LEU A 16 11.01 6.62 26.89
C LEU A 16 10.99 7.95 26.13
N LYS A 17 11.48 9.04 26.75
CA LYS A 17 11.56 10.36 26.10
C LYS A 17 12.41 10.34 24.83
N PHE A 18 13.42 9.47 24.78
CA PHE A 18 14.24 9.28 23.58
C PHE A 18 13.54 8.47 22.49
N HIS A 19 12.92 7.34 22.84
CA HIS A 19 12.34 6.43 21.84
C HIS A 19 10.96 6.87 21.34
N LEU A 20 10.21 7.63 22.14
CA LEU A 20 8.84 8.01 21.78
C LEU A 20 8.78 8.86 20.50
N PRO A 21 9.58 9.94 20.34
CA PRO A 21 9.60 10.69 19.08
C PRO A 21 10.05 9.84 17.89
N ILE A 22 11.01 8.93 18.09
CA ILE A 22 11.50 8.02 17.04
C ILE A 22 10.37 7.09 16.58
N ALA A 23 9.61 6.51 17.52
CA ALA A 23 8.49 5.65 17.20
C ALA A 23 7.42 6.38 16.37
N PHE A 24 7.10 7.62 16.72
CA PHE A 24 6.17 8.44 15.94
C PHE A 24 6.71 8.76 14.55
N ALA A 25 7.97 9.16 14.43
CA ALA A 25 8.59 9.46 13.15
C ALA A 25 8.59 8.24 12.22
N LEU A 26 8.95 7.06 12.74
CA LEU A 26 8.94 5.82 11.98
C LEU A 26 7.52 5.41 11.57
N SER A 27 6.54 5.55 12.47
CA SER A 27 5.14 5.23 12.19
C SER A 27 4.57 6.12 11.08
N LEU A 28 4.82 7.43 11.15
CA LEU A 28 4.39 8.37 10.12
C LEU A 28 5.11 8.12 8.80
N GLY A 29 6.41 7.85 8.84
CA GLY A 29 7.19 7.47 7.67
C GLY A 29 6.62 6.24 6.97
N ALA A 30 6.29 5.19 7.73
CA ALA A 30 5.68 3.98 7.20
C ALA A 30 4.29 4.25 6.58
N ALA A 31 3.46 5.09 7.22
CA ALA A 31 2.15 5.45 6.69
C ALA A 31 2.25 6.22 5.35
N ILE A 32 3.16 7.19 5.27
CA ILE A 32 3.42 7.95 4.04
C ILE A 32 3.95 7.02 2.94
N ALA A 33 4.94 6.18 3.27
CA ALA A 33 5.50 5.18 2.37
C ALA A 33 4.40 4.28 1.78
N PHE A 34 3.53 3.72 2.62
CA PHE A 34 2.44 2.86 2.17
C PHE A 34 1.43 3.61 1.28
N LYS A 35 1.07 4.85 1.65
CA LYS A 35 0.16 5.68 0.85
C LYS A 35 0.67 5.86 -0.57
N TYR A 36 1.93 6.27 -0.75
CA TYR A 36 2.46 6.62 -2.07
C TYR A 36 2.98 5.43 -2.86
N MET A 37 3.46 4.37 -2.22
CA MET A 37 3.97 3.20 -2.93
C MET A 37 2.91 2.13 -3.21
N VAL A 38 1.82 2.11 -2.44
CA VAL A 38 0.77 1.07 -2.58
C VAL A 38 -0.58 1.68 -2.92
N THR A 39 -1.09 2.58 -2.07
CA THR A 39 -2.47 3.05 -2.17
C THR A 39 -2.70 3.92 -3.41
N GLU A 40 -1.88 4.94 -3.63
CA GLU A 40 -2.04 5.84 -4.77
C GLU A 40 -1.78 5.17 -6.12
N PRO A 41 -0.71 4.35 -6.30
CA PRO A 41 -0.51 3.61 -7.54
C PRO A 41 -1.66 2.66 -7.85
N ARG A 42 -2.23 1.99 -6.84
CA ARG A 42 -3.41 1.15 -7.04
C ARG A 42 -4.61 1.97 -7.52
N LYS A 43 -4.97 3.05 -6.83
CA LYS A 43 -6.06 3.94 -7.26
C LYS A 43 -5.86 4.43 -8.69
N LYS A 44 -4.64 4.85 -9.01
CA LYS A 44 -4.28 5.29 -10.35
C LYS A 44 -4.43 4.18 -11.38
N ALA A 45 -3.97 2.95 -11.10
CA ALA A 45 -4.10 1.82 -12.03
C ALA A 45 -5.56 1.49 -12.35
N TYR A 46 -6.45 1.49 -11.36
CA TYR A 46 -7.89 1.32 -11.60
C TYR A 46 -8.47 2.47 -12.42
N ALA A 47 -8.14 3.72 -12.07
CA ALA A 47 -8.60 4.87 -12.84
C ALA A 47 -8.10 4.83 -14.29
N ASP A 48 -6.83 4.48 -14.50
CA ASP A 48 -6.21 4.40 -15.82
C ASP A 48 -6.82 3.27 -16.66
N PHE A 49 -7.15 2.12 -16.07
CA PHE A 49 -7.89 1.04 -16.73
C PHE A 49 -9.24 1.54 -17.23
N TYR A 50 -10.05 2.14 -16.35
CA TYR A 50 -11.41 2.56 -16.70
C TYR A 50 -11.48 3.79 -17.60
N LYS A 51 -10.41 4.58 -17.75
CA LYS A 51 -10.40 5.75 -18.65
C LYS A 51 -10.70 5.41 -20.10
N GLN A 52 -10.30 4.22 -20.56
CA GLN A 52 -10.42 3.79 -21.96
C GLN A 52 -11.11 2.42 -22.08
N TYR A 53 -11.71 1.93 -20.99
CA TYR A 53 -12.35 0.63 -20.97
C TYR A 53 -13.66 0.66 -21.76
N ASP A 54 -13.73 -0.14 -22.81
CA ASP A 54 -14.97 -0.41 -23.56
C ASP A 54 -15.46 -1.82 -23.22
N ALA A 55 -16.51 -1.87 -22.41
CA ALA A 55 -17.09 -3.12 -21.94
C ALA A 55 -17.62 -4.00 -23.08
N VAL A 56 -18.14 -3.41 -24.16
CA VAL A 56 -18.71 -4.17 -25.29
C VAL A 56 -17.59 -4.76 -26.12
N LYS A 57 -16.51 -4.00 -26.36
CA LYS A 57 -15.32 -4.50 -27.05
C LYS A 57 -14.70 -5.68 -26.30
N GLU A 58 -14.48 -5.53 -25.00
CA GLU A 58 -13.89 -6.60 -24.17
C GLU A 58 -14.83 -7.80 -24.06
N PHE A 59 -16.14 -7.58 -23.92
CA PHE A 59 -17.14 -8.65 -24.00
C PHE A 59 -17.07 -9.41 -25.32
N ASN A 60 -17.00 -8.70 -26.46
CA ASN A 60 -16.92 -9.35 -27.76
C ASN A 60 -15.63 -10.15 -27.91
N ALA A 61 -14.49 -9.63 -27.44
CA ALA A 61 -13.23 -10.37 -27.43
C ALA A 61 -13.34 -11.67 -26.60
N MET A 62 -13.97 -11.60 -25.43
CA MET A 62 -14.25 -12.78 -24.59
C MET A 62 -15.21 -13.76 -25.27
N ARG A 63 -16.28 -13.25 -25.91
CA ARG A 63 -17.26 -14.07 -26.63
C ARG A 63 -16.63 -14.82 -27.79
N GLU A 64 -15.81 -14.16 -28.61
CA GLU A 64 -15.11 -14.82 -29.73
C GLU A 64 -14.05 -15.83 -29.24
N ALA A 65 -13.51 -15.63 -28.03
CA ALA A 65 -12.64 -16.62 -27.39
C ALA A 65 -13.41 -17.85 -26.85
N GLY A 66 -14.75 -17.86 -26.95
CA GLY A 66 -15.59 -19.00 -26.56
C GLY A 66 -15.67 -19.25 -25.06
N ILE A 67 -15.37 -18.25 -24.21
CA ILE A 67 -15.33 -18.45 -22.76
C ILE A 67 -16.72 -18.43 -22.10
N PHE A 68 -17.75 -17.96 -22.82
CA PHE A 68 -19.10 -17.86 -22.30
C PHE A 68 -19.93 -19.09 -22.67
N GLU A 69 -20.61 -19.67 -21.69
CA GLU A 69 -21.60 -20.73 -21.92
C GLU A 69 -22.94 -20.16 -22.44
N SER A 70 -23.26 -18.91 -22.07
CA SER A 70 -24.54 -18.27 -22.40
C SER A 70 -24.58 -17.62 -23.78
N VAL A 71 -23.43 -17.32 -24.39
CA VAL A 71 -23.35 -16.65 -25.70
C VAL A 71 -22.18 -17.24 -26.49
N ARG A 72 -22.46 -17.77 -27.68
CA ARG A 72 -21.44 -18.40 -28.55
C ARG A 72 -20.65 -17.39 -29.40
N PRO A 73 -19.46 -17.78 -29.89
CA PRO A 73 -18.73 -17.03 -30.92
C PRO A 73 -19.59 -16.78 -32.16
N SER A 74 -19.33 -15.71 -32.91
CA SER A 74 -20.14 -15.36 -34.10
C SER A 74 -20.05 -16.38 -35.24
N GLY A 75 -19.00 -17.20 -35.28
CA GLY A 75 -18.70 -18.13 -36.37
C GLY A 75 -19.14 -19.58 -36.15
N GLU A 76 -19.83 -19.86 -35.05
CA GLU A 76 -20.41 -21.18 -34.72
C GLU A 76 -21.90 -21.29 -35.06
#